data_AF-A0A4X1UGN7-F1
#
_entry.id   AF-A0A4X1UGN7-F1
#
_cell.length_a   1.000
_cell.length_b   1.000
_cell.length_c   1.000
_cell.angle_alpha   90.00
_cell.angle_beta   90.00
_cell.angle_gamma   90.00
#
_symmetry.space_group_name_H-M   'P 1'
#
loop_
_entity.id
_entity.type
_entity.pdbx_description
1 polymer ?
#
loop_
_entity_poly.entity_id
_entity_poly.type
_entity_poly.pdbx_seq_one_letter_code
_entity_poly.pdbx_strand_id
1 'polypeptide(L)'
;MNDTLTSDVTGRRVEVNGEHATVRFSGIVPPVAGLWLGVEWDNPERGKHDGSHEGTVYFKCRHPTGGSFIRPNKVNFGVDFLTAIKNRYVLEDEPEEEEKEQTVIIGNKPVETIGFDSVVKQQSQLSKLQEVSLRNCAVNGAGDKRGIAQACPNIRSIDLSKNLLSSWDDVIAIADQLKHLEVLNLSENKLRFPSGLPSPTGTFSMLKVLVLNRTGVTWAEVLRCASGWPVLEKLYLESNNIIISERPADVLQTVKLLDLSSNQLIDENQLFLIAYLPRLEQLILSDIGISSLHFPDAGIGCKTAMFPSLQYLVLNDNQISQWSFINELDKLQSLHALSCARNPLTEEGSKDAQTTRQFIIAKIGQLRTLNKCVIQPEERRGAELDYRKAFGNEWKKAGGHQDPDKDRPNEEFLAAHPRYQSLCLKYGAPEDGELKTPQPFLLRNELLTLKIKYPNQLGQRVIEKQLPESMTVQKVKGFLSRLLKVSVSELLLSYESPKMPGREIELENDQQSLQFYSIENGDCLLVRW
;
A
#
# COMPACT_ATOMS: atom_id res chain seq x y z
N MET A 1 34.11 42.97 4.94
CA MET A 1 33.12 42.48 5.93
C MET A 1 32.45 41.26 5.30
N ASN A 2 32.69 40.01 5.66
CA ASN A 2 33.53 39.41 6.68
C ASN A 2 33.95 38.02 6.16
N ASP A 3 35.26 37.75 6.06
CA ASP A 3 35.90 36.49 5.63
C ASP A 3 35.73 35.34 6.67
N THR A 4 34.60 35.30 7.39
CA THR A 4 34.39 34.42 8.56
C THR A 4 33.61 33.13 8.24
N LEU A 5 33.34 32.83 6.96
CA LEU A 5 32.53 31.66 6.57
C LEU A 5 33.30 30.32 6.50
N THR A 6 34.55 30.27 6.97
CA THR A 6 35.58 29.41 6.35
C THR A 6 35.89 28.07 7.03
N SER A 7 35.12 27.61 8.04
CA SER A 7 35.16 26.17 8.42
C SER A 7 33.83 25.54 8.84
N ASP A 8 32.82 26.33 9.23
CA ASP A 8 31.58 25.82 9.86
C ASP A 8 30.42 25.56 8.88
N VAL A 9 30.64 25.73 7.57
CA VAL A 9 29.58 25.52 6.57
C VAL A 9 29.58 24.13 5.94
N THR A 10 30.70 23.40 6.02
CA THR A 10 30.80 22.05 5.44
C THR A 10 29.88 21.09 6.19
N GLY A 11 29.08 20.33 5.45
CA GLY A 11 28.06 19.43 5.98
C GLY A 11 26.70 20.09 6.22
N ARG A 12 26.60 21.43 6.19
CA ARG A 12 25.31 22.12 6.23
C ARG A 12 24.54 21.88 4.94
N ARG A 13 23.22 21.86 5.05
CA ARG A 13 22.33 21.85 3.90
C ARG A 13 21.96 23.26 3.50
N VAL A 14 21.75 23.42 2.21
CA VAL A 14 21.46 24.71 1.59
C VAL A 14 20.42 24.56 0.49
N GLU A 15 19.74 25.66 0.20
CA GLU A 15 18.83 25.79 -0.92
C GLU A 15 19.39 26.79 -1.94
N VAL A 16 19.25 26.48 -3.22
CA VAL A 16 19.64 27.36 -4.32
C VAL A 16 18.59 27.25 -5.42
N ASN A 17 17.84 28.33 -5.65
CA ASN A 17 16.75 28.40 -6.63
C ASN A 17 15.70 27.27 -6.44
N GLY A 18 15.33 26.96 -5.20
CA GLY A 18 14.35 25.92 -4.86
C GLY A 18 14.87 24.47 -4.88
N GLU A 19 16.15 24.27 -5.18
CA GLU A 19 16.80 22.95 -5.16
C GLU A 19 17.70 22.81 -3.93
N HIS A 20 17.76 21.60 -3.37
CA HIS A 20 18.51 21.32 -2.13
C HIS A 20 19.87 20.67 -2.40
N ALA A 21 20.87 21.06 -1.61
CA ALA A 21 22.21 20.51 -1.67
C ALA A 21 22.88 20.44 -0.28
N THR A 22 23.96 19.69 -0.20
CA THR A 22 24.86 19.66 0.96
C THR A 22 26.19 20.31 0.59
N VAL A 23 26.68 21.23 1.42
CA VAL A 23 28.02 21.82 1.24
C VAL A 23 29.07 20.77 1.56
N ARG A 24 29.94 20.46 0.60
CA ARG A 24 31.04 19.50 0.71
C ARG A 24 32.42 20.15 0.77
N PHE A 25 32.54 21.39 0.29
CA PHE A 25 33.78 22.15 0.26
C PHE A 25 33.49 23.64 0.44
N SER A 26 34.37 24.35 1.13
CA SER A 26 34.38 25.81 1.22
C SER A 26 35.81 26.29 1.08
N GLY A 27 36.11 27.05 0.03
CA GLY A 27 37.48 27.50 -0.23
C GLY A 27 37.65 28.15 -1.59
N ILE A 28 38.91 28.38 -1.96
CA ILE A 28 39.30 28.96 -3.25
C ILE A 28 39.45 27.83 -4.27
N VAL A 29 39.02 28.08 -5.51
CA VAL A 29 39.08 27.12 -6.62
C VAL A 29 39.84 27.77 -7.79
N PRO A 30 41.19 27.66 -7.85
CA PRO A 30 41.98 28.21 -8.94
C PRO A 30 41.52 27.71 -10.33
N PRO A 31 41.68 28.53 -11.39
CA PRO A 31 42.23 29.89 -11.38
C PRO A 31 41.22 30.96 -10.95
N VAL A 32 39.98 30.60 -10.64
CA VAL A 32 38.90 31.55 -10.40
C VAL A 32 38.95 32.09 -8.97
N ALA A 33 39.29 33.37 -8.84
CA ALA A 33 39.44 34.04 -7.54
C ALA A 33 38.15 34.08 -6.69
N GLY A 34 38.34 34.23 -5.38
CA GLY A 34 37.28 34.37 -4.38
C GLY A 34 36.78 33.05 -3.79
N LEU A 35 35.96 33.14 -2.74
CA LEU A 35 35.39 31.99 -2.05
C LEU A 35 34.33 31.28 -2.91
N TRP A 36 34.36 29.95 -2.89
CA TRP A 36 33.40 29.06 -3.52
C TRP A 36 32.92 28.01 -2.54
N LEU A 37 31.65 27.66 -2.64
CA LEU A 37 31.07 26.49 -1.99
C LEU A 37 30.98 25.38 -3.02
N GLY A 38 31.68 24.27 -2.78
CA GLY A 38 31.44 23.02 -3.48
C GLY A 38 30.23 22.34 -2.83
N VAL A 39 29.15 22.18 -3.57
CA VAL A 39 27.92 21.55 -3.10
C VAL A 39 27.66 20.26 -3.86
N GLU A 40 27.08 19.28 -3.17
CA GLU A 40 26.52 18.07 -3.76
C GLU A 40 24.99 18.16 -3.71
N TRP A 41 24.35 18.12 -4.88
CA TRP A 41 22.90 18.23 -5.00
C TRP A 41 22.18 16.97 -4.52
N ASP A 42 20.96 17.14 -4.04
CA ASP A 42 20.06 16.03 -3.76
C ASP A 42 19.59 15.36 -5.05
N ASN A 43 19.25 16.17 -6.07
CA ASN A 43 19.04 15.71 -7.44
C ASN A 43 20.37 15.79 -8.24
N PRO A 44 20.98 14.66 -8.62
CA PRO A 44 22.25 14.66 -9.35
C PRO A 44 22.18 15.26 -10.76
N GLU A 45 20.99 15.37 -11.37
CA GLU A 45 20.79 16.00 -12.69
C GLU A 45 21.02 17.52 -12.65
N ARG A 46 20.92 18.13 -11.47
CA ARG A 46 21.13 19.57 -11.28
C ARG A 46 22.60 19.98 -11.34
N GLY A 47 23.49 19.05 -10.99
CA GLY A 47 24.92 19.34 -10.91
C GLY A 47 25.63 19.30 -12.27
N LYS A 48 26.95 19.41 -12.23
CA LYS A 48 27.81 19.58 -13.42
C LYS A 48 29.06 18.71 -13.41
N HIS A 49 29.55 18.30 -12.24
CA HIS A 49 30.82 17.60 -12.09
C HIS A 49 30.82 16.69 -10.85
N ASP A 50 31.89 15.92 -10.66
CA ASP A 50 32.05 14.95 -9.57
C ASP A 50 32.65 15.57 -8.28
N GLY A 51 33.01 16.85 -8.36
CA GLY A 51 33.67 17.60 -7.29
C GLY A 51 35.11 18.00 -7.65
N SER A 52 35.53 17.71 -8.87
CA SER A 52 36.77 18.20 -9.47
C SER A 52 36.59 19.48 -10.30
N HIS A 53 37.67 20.26 -10.43
CA HIS A 53 37.79 21.37 -11.36
C HIS A 53 39.24 21.46 -11.85
N GLU A 54 39.45 21.55 -13.17
CA GLU A 54 40.78 21.65 -13.80
C GLU A 54 41.79 20.59 -13.30
N GLY A 55 41.34 19.33 -13.22
CA GLY A 55 42.17 18.20 -12.78
C GLY A 55 42.42 18.11 -11.27
N THR A 56 41.98 19.09 -10.48
CA THR A 56 42.08 19.07 -9.02
C THR A 56 40.76 18.61 -8.39
N VAL A 57 40.82 17.64 -7.48
CA VAL A 57 39.65 17.13 -6.75
C VAL A 57 39.50 17.87 -5.42
N TYR A 58 38.41 18.60 -5.24
CA TYR A 58 38.14 19.37 -4.01
C TYR A 58 37.23 18.61 -3.05
N PHE A 59 36.27 17.85 -3.59
CA PHE A 59 35.38 16.97 -2.86
C PHE A 59 34.94 15.82 -3.78
N LYS A 60 34.24 14.83 -3.22
CA LYS A 60 33.68 13.71 -3.97
C LYS A 60 32.16 13.72 -3.87
N CYS A 61 31.50 13.50 -4.99
CA CYS A 61 30.06 13.30 -5.08
C CYS A 61 29.71 11.82 -5.22
N ARG A 62 28.49 11.46 -4.84
CA ARG A 62 27.87 10.14 -5.08
C ARG A 62 27.61 9.89 -6.57
N HIS A 63 27.41 10.95 -7.35
CA HIS A 63 27.15 10.89 -8.78
C HIS A 63 28.19 11.69 -9.56
N PRO A 64 28.64 11.23 -10.76
CA PRO A 64 29.64 11.93 -11.58
C PRO A 64 29.28 13.37 -11.98
N THR A 65 27.99 13.70 -11.95
CA THR A 65 27.49 15.06 -12.24
C THR A 65 26.86 15.71 -11.01
N GLY A 66 26.94 15.12 -9.82
CA GLY A 66 26.16 15.57 -8.66
C GLY A 66 26.65 16.88 -8.03
N GLY A 67 27.82 17.36 -8.40
CA GLY A 67 28.51 18.49 -7.78
C GLY A 67 28.36 19.81 -8.52
N SER A 68 28.46 20.92 -7.80
CA SER A 68 28.59 22.27 -8.38
C SER A 68 29.42 23.18 -7.49
N PHE A 69 30.17 24.12 -8.07
CA PHE A 69 30.75 25.26 -7.36
C PHE A 69 29.81 26.46 -7.45
N ILE A 70 29.40 27.00 -6.30
CA ILE A 70 28.44 28.10 -6.17
C ILE A 70 29.04 29.22 -5.32
N ARG A 71 28.73 30.48 -5.67
CA ARG A 71 29.12 31.62 -4.86
C ARG A 71 28.27 31.68 -3.58
N PRO A 72 28.87 31.92 -2.40
CA PRO A 72 28.13 31.95 -1.13
C PRO A 72 26.90 32.87 -1.11
N ASN A 73 26.95 34.00 -1.81
CA ASN A 73 25.85 34.97 -1.90
C ASN A 73 24.63 34.47 -2.71
N LYS A 74 24.73 33.33 -3.40
CA LYS A 74 23.63 32.70 -4.15
C LYS A 74 22.98 31.56 -3.37
N VAL A 75 23.40 31.34 -2.12
CA VAL A 75 23.05 30.17 -1.33
C VAL A 75 22.21 30.57 -0.13
N ASN A 76 21.04 29.94 0.01
CA ASN A 76 20.17 30.10 1.17
C ASN A 76 20.53 29.03 2.21
N PHE A 77 20.98 29.45 3.39
CA PHE A 77 21.29 28.56 4.51
C PHE A 77 20.07 28.22 5.37
N GLY A 78 18.90 28.75 5.02
CA GLY A 78 17.67 28.55 5.74
C GLY A 78 17.50 29.44 6.96
N VAL A 79 16.42 29.17 7.68
CA VAL A 79 16.02 29.87 8.90
C VAL A 79 15.79 28.87 10.03
N ASP A 80 15.81 29.34 11.27
CA ASP A 80 15.42 28.51 12.40
C ASP A 80 13.92 28.19 12.38
N PHE A 81 13.54 27.17 13.15
CA PHE A 81 12.17 26.68 13.26
C PHE A 81 11.16 27.77 13.62
N LEU A 82 11.48 28.64 14.58
CA LEU A 82 10.54 29.64 15.06
C LEU A 82 10.34 30.75 14.02
N THR A 83 11.41 31.18 13.36
CA THR A 83 11.32 32.09 12.22
C THR A 83 10.46 31.50 11.10
N ALA A 84 10.65 30.22 10.75
CA ALA A 84 9.81 29.56 9.76
C ALA A 84 8.32 29.49 10.17
N ILE A 85 8.03 29.19 11.44
CA ILE A 85 6.66 29.22 11.96
C ILE A 85 6.04 30.61 11.82
N LYS A 86 6.76 31.65 12.25
CA LYS A 86 6.28 33.03 12.18
C LYS A 86 5.96 33.40 10.74
N ASN A 87 6.89 33.18 9.81
CA ASN A 87 6.69 33.47 8.39
C ASN A 87 5.49 32.71 7.79
N ARG A 88 5.14 31.54 8.32
CA ARG A 88 4.09 30.68 7.77
C ARG A 88 2.70 30.94 8.37
N TYR A 89 2.64 31.23 9.67
CA TYR A 89 1.40 31.24 10.45
C TYR A 89 1.04 32.60 11.06
N VAL A 90 2.00 33.53 11.10
CA VAL A 90 1.73 34.91 11.50
C VAL A 90 1.55 35.72 10.22
N LEU A 91 0.34 36.25 10.03
CA LEU A 91 0.10 37.24 8.98
C LEU A 91 0.81 38.53 9.40
N GLU A 92 1.63 39.10 8.53
CA GLU A 92 1.96 40.52 8.62
C GLU A 92 0.62 41.25 8.47
N ASP A 93 0.21 41.99 9.52
CA ASP A 93 -0.97 42.84 9.42
C ASP A 93 -0.78 43.78 8.21
N GLU A 94 -1.84 44.00 7.41
CA GLU A 94 -1.85 45.03 6.35
C GLU A 94 -1.31 46.36 6.91
N PRO A 95 -0.66 47.21 6.09
CA PRO A 95 -0.06 48.45 6.58
C PRO A 95 -1.07 49.23 7.42
N GLU A 96 -0.68 49.44 8.67
CA GLU A 96 -1.43 50.00 9.78
C GLU A 96 -2.36 51.16 9.35
N GLU A 97 -3.68 50.98 9.52
CA GLU A 97 -4.53 52.12 9.84
C GLU A 97 -4.11 52.59 11.24
N GLU A 98 -3.22 53.58 11.27
CA GLU A 98 -2.82 54.41 12.42
C GLU A 98 -2.74 53.66 13.76
N GLU A 99 -1.54 53.15 14.10
CA GLU A 99 -1.21 52.68 15.44
C GLU A 99 -1.65 53.70 16.50
N LYS A 100 -2.69 53.37 17.27
CA LYS A 100 -3.06 54.17 18.45
C LYS A 100 -2.01 53.93 19.54
N GLU A 101 -1.18 54.94 19.78
CA GLU A 101 -0.29 55.03 20.94
C GLU A 101 -1.09 54.74 22.23
N GLN A 102 -0.92 53.54 22.80
CA GLN A 102 -1.39 53.25 24.15
C GLN A 102 -0.25 53.53 25.13
N THR A 103 -0.53 54.44 26.06
CA THR A 103 0.37 54.74 27.18
C THR A 103 -0.03 53.87 28.38
N VAL A 104 0.84 52.95 28.77
CA VAL A 104 0.66 52.13 29.99
C VAL A 104 1.40 52.83 31.13
N ILE A 105 0.70 53.13 32.23
CA ILE A 105 1.31 53.77 33.40
C ILE A 105 1.84 52.67 34.33
N ILE A 106 3.17 52.57 34.44
CA ILE A 106 3.82 51.71 35.43
C ILE A 106 4.31 52.60 36.57
N GLY A 107 3.67 52.46 37.74
CA GLY A 107 3.91 53.33 38.89
C GLY A 107 3.37 54.75 38.65
N ASN A 108 4.26 55.69 38.33
CA ASN A 108 3.96 57.11 38.07
C ASN A 108 4.58 57.65 36.76
N LYS A 109 5.11 56.78 35.90
CA LYS A 109 5.68 57.17 34.61
C LYS A 109 4.83 56.59 33.47
N PRO A 110 4.35 57.43 32.53
CA PRO A 110 3.76 56.92 31.30
C PRO A 110 4.86 56.23 30.48
N VAL A 111 4.61 54.98 30.10
CA VAL A 111 5.47 54.22 29.18
C VAL A 111 4.68 54.05 27.89
N GLU A 112 5.24 54.54 26.79
CA GLU A 112 4.70 54.32 25.45
C GLU A 112 4.97 52.87 25.04
N THR A 113 3.90 52.10 24.80
CA THR A 113 4.02 50.69 24.40
C THR A 113 3.63 50.53 22.93
N ILE A 114 4.55 50.87 22.03
CA ILE A 114 4.40 50.61 20.59
C ILE A 114 4.68 49.12 20.34
N GLY A 115 3.76 48.42 19.64
CA GLY A 115 3.93 47.03 19.22
C GLY A 115 3.61 45.92 20.24
N PHE A 116 3.25 46.23 21.50
CA PHE A 116 2.92 45.19 22.50
C PHE A 116 1.68 44.37 22.13
N ASP A 117 0.63 45.02 21.59
CA ASP A 117 -0.61 44.33 21.20
C ASP A 117 -0.40 43.37 20.02
N SER A 118 0.42 43.76 19.03
CA SER A 118 0.81 42.89 17.91
C SER A 118 1.56 41.66 18.40
N VAL A 119 2.57 41.84 19.27
CA VAL A 119 3.32 40.72 19.86
C VAL A 119 2.41 39.78 20.66
N VAL A 120 1.46 40.31 21.43
CA VAL A 120 0.49 39.50 22.19
C VAL A 120 -0.45 38.73 21.25
N LYS A 121 -0.92 39.33 20.15
CA LYS A 121 -1.76 38.69 19.14
C LYS A 121 -1.00 37.56 18.42
N GLN A 122 0.24 37.81 18.01
CA GLN A 122 1.11 36.80 17.41
C GLN A 122 1.36 35.63 18.35
N GLN A 123 1.73 35.93 19.61
CA GLN A 123 1.95 34.92 20.64
C GLN A 123 0.68 34.09 20.92
N SER A 124 -0.49 34.74 20.93
CA SER A 124 -1.78 34.05 21.07
C SER A 124 -2.06 33.10 19.92
N GLN A 125 -1.76 33.50 18.67
CA GLN A 125 -1.93 32.64 17.49
C GLN A 125 -1.01 31.41 17.55
N LEU A 126 0.28 31.62 17.79
CA LEU A 126 1.27 30.54 17.84
C LEU A 126 1.02 29.54 18.96
N SER A 127 0.57 30.03 20.13
CA SER A 127 0.28 29.17 21.28
C SER A 127 -0.88 28.19 21.05
N LYS A 128 -1.77 28.46 20.08
CA LYS A 128 -2.91 27.60 19.74
C LYS A 128 -2.56 26.49 18.74
N LEU A 129 -1.40 26.56 18.09
CA LEU A 129 -0.99 25.59 17.08
C LEU A 129 -0.77 24.21 17.72
N GLN A 130 -1.42 23.20 17.13
CA GLN A 130 -1.25 21.79 17.51
C GLN A 130 -0.66 20.96 16.37
N GLU A 131 -1.04 21.28 15.13
CA GLU A 131 -0.56 20.63 13.93
C GLU A 131 0.10 21.68 13.03
N VAL A 132 1.36 21.45 12.68
CA VAL A 132 2.18 22.40 11.95
C VAL A 132 2.85 21.70 10.79
N SER A 133 2.79 22.31 9.60
CA SER A 133 3.57 21.90 8.44
C SER A 133 4.48 23.04 8.01
N LEU A 134 5.77 22.78 8.13
CA LEU A 134 6.86 23.61 7.63
C LEU A 134 7.58 22.89 6.48
N ARG A 135 6.85 22.06 5.73
CA ARG A 135 7.41 21.36 4.58
C ARG A 135 7.99 22.37 3.60
N ASN A 136 9.25 22.17 3.21
CA ASN A 136 9.95 23.05 2.25
C ASN A 136 9.94 24.54 2.67
N CYS A 137 10.16 24.82 3.96
CA CYS A 137 10.30 26.17 4.51
C CYS A 137 11.75 26.53 4.85
N ALA A 138 12.72 25.78 4.30
CA ALA A 138 14.14 25.95 4.54
C ALA A 138 14.54 25.94 6.03
N VAL A 139 13.86 25.14 6.86
CA VAL A 139 14.18 25.03 8.29
C VAL A 139 15.55 24.35 8.45
N ASN A 140 16.47 24.98 9.18
CA ASN A 140 17.83 24.48 9.35
C ASN A 140 18.18 24.04 10.78
N GLY A 141 17.33 24.32 11.78
CA GLY A 141 17.55 23.97 13.17
C GLY A 141 16.59 24.65 14.15
N ALA A 142 16.84 24.48 15.44
CA ALA A 142 15.94 24.95 16.51
C ALA A 142 15.99 26.47 16.78
N GLY A 143 17.11 27.13 16.47
CA GLY A 143 17.34 28.53 16.86
C GLY A 143 17.61 28.67 18.36
N ASP A 144 17.07 29.75 18.96
CA ASP A 144 17.31 30.09 20.36
C ASP A 144 16.76 29.05 21.35
N LYS A 145 17.54 28.79 22.40
CA LYS A 145 17.14 27.86 23.46
C LYS A 145 15.86 28.36 24.15
N ARG A 146 14.83 27.50 24.22
CA ARG A 146 13.50 27.72 24.83
C ARG A 146 12.53 28.57 24.00
N GLY A 147 12.94 29.14 22.86
CA GLY A 147 12.06 29.97 22.04
C GLY A 147 10.83 29.21 21.53
N ILE A 148 11.02 27.94 21.14
CA ILE A 148 9.94 27.08 20.63
C ILE A 148 8.95 26.75 21.74
N ALA A 149 9.45 26.36 22.93
CA ALA A 149 8.61 26.00 24.06
C ALA A 149 7.73 27.17 24.55
N GLN A 150 8.23 28.40 24.44
CA GLN A 150 7.47 29.60 24.81
C GLN A 150 6.44 29.98 23.74
N ALA A 151 6.82 29.97 22.47
CA ALA A 151 5.96 30.40 21.38
C ALA A 151 4.86 29.37 21.05
N CYS A 152 5.21 28.08 21.03
CA CYS A 152 4.39 27.01 20.50
C CYS A 152 4.29 25.78 21.44
N PRO A 153 3.83 25.95 22.69
CA PRO A 153 3.83 24.88 23.70
C PRO A 153 2.92 23.68 23.38
N ASN A 154 1.90 23.88 22.53
CA ASN A 154 0.82 22.90 22.31
C ASN A 154 0.99 22.05 21.05
N ILE A 155 2.11 22.17 20.33
CA ILE A 155 2.33 21.39 19.12
C ILE A 155 2.43 19.90 19.45
N ARG A 156 1.68 19.10 18.69
CA ARG A 156 1.62 17.63 18.75
C ARG A 156 2.02 16.96 17.45
N SER A 157 1.83 17.62 16.32
CA SER A 157 2.16 17.09 15.00
C SER A 157 3.00 18.09 14.23
N ILE A 158 4.15 17.66 13.73
CA ILE A 158 5.03 18.48 12.91
C ILE A 158 5.40 17.74 11.63
N ASP A 159 5.20 18.43 10.50
CA ASP A 159 5.82 18.11 9.24
C ASP A 159 6.99 19.06 8.94
N LEU A 160 8.21 18.53 9.06
CA LEU A 160 9.49 19.16 8.73
C LEU A 160 10.11 18.55 7.47
N SER A 161 9.33 17.88 6.63
CA SER A 161 9.85 17.25 5.43
C SER A 161 10.43 18.26 4.42
N LYS A 162 11.41 17.80 3.63
CA LYS A 162 12.03 18.58 2.55
C LYS A 162 12.62 19.93 3.03
N ASN A 163 13.33 19.92 4.17
CA ASN A 163 13.96 21.11 4.76
C ASN A 163 15.49 21.03 4.71
N LEU A 164 16.19 21.90 5.44
CA LEU A 164 17.65 22.02 5.49
C LEU A 164 18.26 21.46 6.78
N LEU A 165 17.54 20.61 7.50
CA LEU A 165 18.06 19.91 8.69
C LEU A 165 19.18 18.96 8.26
N SER A 166 20.33 19.07 8.94
CA SER A 166 21.58 18.40 8.53
C SER A 166 22.06 17.33 9.52
N SER A 167 21.51 17.31 10.73
CA SER A 167 21.86 16.36 11.78
C SER A 167 20.64 15.96 12.60
N TRP A 168 20.71 14.79 13.21
CA TRP A 168 19.71 14.35 14.18
C TRP A 168 19.71 15.22 15.45
N ASP A 169 20.84 15.81 15.81
CA ASP A 169 20.94 16.73 16.95
C ASP A 169 20.11 18.00 16.74
N ASP A 170 20.03 18.51 15.50
CA ASP A 170 19.15 19.63 15.14
C ASP A 170 17.67 19.28 15.39
N VAL A 171 17.29 18.03 15.08
CA VAL A 171 15.94 17.50 15.32
C VAL A 171 15.66 17.37 16.82
N ILE A 172 16.60 16.81 17.58
CA ILE A 172 16.51 16.70 19.04
C ILE A 172 16.33 18.08 19.66
N ALA A 173 17.10 19.08 19.23
CA ALA A 173 17.02 20.44 19.77
C ALA A 173 15.65 21.11 19.54
N ILE A 174 14.95 20.77 18.45
CA ILE A 174 13.57 21.18 18.20
C ILE A 174 12.62 20.41 19.13
N ALA A 175 12.75 19.09 19.16
CA ALA A 175 11.82 18.20 19.86
C ALA A 175 11.88 18.27 21.38
N ASP A 176 13.05 18.52 21.96
CA ASP A 176 13.23 18.71 23.41
C ASP A 176 12.41 19.89 23.96
N GLN A 177 12.02 20.82 23.10
CA GLN A 177 11.18 21.97 23.45
C GLN A 177 9.67 21.68 23.32
N LEU A 178 9.30 20.52 22.77
CA LEU A 178 7.92 20.16 22.40
C LEU A 178 7.47 18.91 23.15
N LYS A 179 7.03 19.10 24.39
CA LYS A 179 6.71 18.00 25.33
C LYS A 179 5.53 17.12 24.92
N HIS A 180 4.70 17.59 23.99
CA HIS A 180 3.50 16.89 23.54
C HIS A 180 3.62 16.36 22.10
N LEU A 181 4.82 16.32 21.52
CA LEU A 181 5.03 15.87 20.15
C LEU A 181 4.71 14.37 20.01
N GLU A 182 3.64 14.07 19.27
CA GLU A 182 3.13 12.73 18.98
C GLU A 182 3.45 12.28 17.54
N VAL A 183 3.54 13.20 16.60
CA VAL A 183 3.77 12.93 15.17
C VAL A 183 4.91 13.82 14.65
N LEU A 184 5.89 13.19 14.01
CA LEU A 184 7.01 13.89 13.39
C LEU A 184 7.30 13.33 12.00
N ASN A 185 7.26 14.20 10.99
CA ASN A 185 7.67 13.87 9.63
C ASN A 185 8.96 14.63 9.27
N LEU A 186 10.01 13.88 8.95
CA LEU A 186 11.33 14.39 8.57
C LEU A 186 11.72 13.95 7.16
N SER A 187 10.77 13.44 6.38
CA SER A 187 11.02 12.88 5.05
C SER A 187 11.81 13.85 4.16
N GLU A 188 12.63 13.33 3.27
CA GLU A 188 13.43 14.13 2.32
C GLU A 188 14.41 15.10 3.02
N ASN A 189 14.84 14.78 4.25
CA ASN A 189 15.99 15.41 4.89
C ASN A 189 17.24 14.52 4.88
N LYS A 190 18.40 15.06 4.48
CA LYS A 190 19.70 14.38 4.58
C LYS A 190 20.29 14.57 5.98
N LEU A 191 19.86 13.74 6.92
CA LEU A 191 20.25 13.81 8.32
C LEU A 191 21.53 13.01 8.58
N ARG A 192 22.47 13.59 9.30
CA ARG A 192 23.57 12.84 9.94
C ARG A 192 23.09 12.32 11.29
N PHE A 193 23.05 11.01 11.45
CA PHE A 193 22.71 10.37 12.72
C PHE A 193 23.94 10.25 13.63
N PRO A 194 23.76 10.23 14.96
CA PRO A 194 24.87 10.22 15.90
C PRO A 194 25.68 8.92 15.79
N SER A 195 27.01 9.00 15.77
CA SER A 195 27.89 7.82 15.70
C SER A 195 28.21 7.20 17.07
N GLY A 196 27.90 7.90 18.17
CA GLY A 196 28.23 7.51 19.55
C GLY A 196 27.13 6.71 20.27
N LEU A 197 27.32 6.46 21.57
CA LEU A 197 26.31 5.85 22.44
C LEU A 197 24.99 6.65 22.40
N PRO A 198 23.83 5.97 22.56
CA PRO A 198 22.53 6.62 22.46
C PRO A 198 22.41 7.83 23.40
N SER A 199 21.89 8.94 22.88
CA SER A 199 21.47 10.11 23.66
C SER A 199 20.48 9.72 24.77
N PRO A 200 20.35 10.53 25.84
CA PRO A 200 19.69 10.12 27.08
C PRO A 200 18.26 9.63 26.85
N THR A 201 17.91 8.60 27.62
CA THR A 201 16.57 8.02 27.72
C THR A 201 15.50 9.09 27.85
N GLY A 202 14.57 9.19 26.89
CA GLY A 202 13.33 9.99 27.01
C GLY A 202 13.14 11.17 26.04
N THR A 203 14.10 11.50 25.17
CA THR A 203 13.88 12.47 24.07
C THR A 203 12.89 11.87 23.06
N PHE A 204 11.75 12.50 22.79
CA PHE A 204 10.59 11.93 22.06
C PHE A 204 9.68 10.98 22.88
N SER A 205 9.56 11.20 24.19
CA SER A 205 8.77 10.34 25.10
C SER A 205 7.29 10.12 24.74
N MET A 206 6.67 11.01 23.96
CA MET A 206 5.26 10.88 23.52
C MET A 206 5.11 10.54 22.03
N LEU A 207 6.22 10.37 21.31
CA LEU A 207 6.20 10.20 19.85
C LEU A 207 5.62 8.82 19.48
N LYS A 208 4.49 8.85 18.78
CA LYS A 208 3.77 7.67 18.29
C LYS A 208 4.01 7.41 16.81
N VAL A 209 4.29 8.45 16.03
CA VAL A 209 4.47 8.36 14.58
C VAL A 209 5.75 9.06 14.17
N LEU A 210 6.66 8.32 13.54
CA LEU A 210 7.86 8.89 12.92
C LEU A 210 7.92 8.52 11.44
N VAL A 211 8.09 9.54 10.59
CA VAL A 211 8.24 9.40 9.15
C VAL A 211 9.64 9.85 8.73
N LEU A 212 10.44 8.90 8.22
CA LEU A 212 11.83 9.09 7.79
C LEU A 212 12.03 8.69 6.32
N ASN A 213 11.00 8.85 5.48
CA ASN A 213 11.06 8.46 4.07
C ASN A 213 12.11 9.28 3.32
N ARG A 214 12.90 8.64 2.44
CA ARG A 214 13.88 9.33 1.58
C ARG A 214 14.90 10.20 2.35
N THR A 215 15.29 9.77 3.55
CA THR A 215 16.29 10.45 4.38
C THR A 215 17.69 9.87 4.20
N GLY A 216 17.78 8.65 3.68
CA GLY A 216 19.00 7.86 3.59
C GLY A 216 19.41 7.21 4.91
N VAL A 217 18.51 7.14 5.89
CA VAL A 217 18.76 6.48 7.18
C VAL A 217 18.98 4.97 7.00
N THR A 218 19.96 4.43 7.70
CA THR A 218 20.24 2.99 7.74
C THR A 218 19.51 2.29 8.88
N TRP A 219 19.33 0.97 8.79
CA TRP A 219 18.71 0.19 9.86
C TRP A 219 19.46 0.30 11.19
N ALA A 220 20.78 0.25 11.17
CA ALA A 220 21.60 0.40 12.37
C ALA A 220 21.44 1.78 13.04
N GLU A 221 21.26 2.85 12.26
CA GLU A 221 20.97 4.19 12.80
C GLU A 221 19.57 4.28 13.40
N VAL A 222 18.58 3.65 12.76
CA VAL A 222 17.22 3.50 13.33
C VAL A 222 17.29 2.83 14.69
N LEU A 223 17.96 1.68 14.81
CA LEU A 223 18.07 0.95 16.08
C LEU A 223 18.86 1.70 17.14
N ARG A 224 19.87 2.49 16.76
CA ARG A 224 20.63 3.34 17.68
C ARG A 224 19.78 4.45 18.28
N CYS A 225 18.85 5.02 17.51
CA CYS A 225 17.93 6.06 17.96
C CYS A 225 16.68 5.46 18.65
N ALA A 226 16.39 4.19 18.35
CA ALA A 226 15.88 3.11 19.19
C ALA A 226 15.24 3.44 20.56
N SER A 227 16.05 4.01 21.44
CA SER A 227 15.72 4.21 22.85
C SER A 227 15.03 5.55 23.14
N GLY A 228 15.06 6.52 22.21
CA GLY A 228 14.45 7.84 22.39
C GLY A 228 12.92 7.83 22.28
N TRP A 229 12.37 6.98 21.41
CA TRP A 229 10.94 6.84 21.08
C TRP A 229 10.28 5.60 21.73
N PRO A 230 10.16 5.52 23.08
CA PRO A 230 9.72 4.31 23.78
C PRO A 230 8.28 3.89 23.47
N VAL A 231 7.44 4.82 23.02
CA VAL A 231 6.01 4.59 22.76
C VAL A 231 5.66 4.61 21.26
N LEU A 232 6.65 4.47 20.39
CA LEU A 232 6.45 4.52 18.94
C LEU A 232 5.51 3.42 18.45
N GLU A 233 4.47 3.80 17.70
CA GLU A 233 3.52 2.87 17.13
C GLU A 233 3.67 2.73 15.61
N LYS A 234 4.09 3.79 14.90
CA LYS A 234 4.18 3.80 13.44
C LYS A 234 5.52 4.35 12.98
N LEU A 235 6.20 3.57 12.15
CA LEU A 235 7.49 3.91 11.58
C LEU A 235 7.47 3.76 10.07
N TYR A 236 7.76 4.86 9.37
CA TYR A 236 7.83 4.90 7.92
C TYR A 236 9.27 5.14 7.46
N LEU A 237 9.78 4.22 6.64
CA LEU A 237 11.16 4.17 6.18
C LEU A 237 11.24 3.97 4.67
N GLU A 238 10.25 4.47 3.93
CA GLU A 238 10.16 4.31 2.48
C GLU A 238 11.40 4.89 1.76
N SER A 239 11.91 4.19 0.74
CA SER A 239 12.94 4.71 -0.18
C SER A 239 14.22 5.19 0.52
N ASN A 240 14.78 4.39 1.43
CA ASN A 240 16.03 4.69 2.15
C ASN A 240 17.21 3.79 1.76
N ASN A 241 17.02 2.83 0.85
CA ASN A 241 17.98 1.77 0.52
C ASN A 241 18.41 0.96 1.77
N ILE A 242 17.44 0.65 2.63
CA ILE A 242 17.68 -0.09 3.88
C ILE A 242 18.06 -1.54 3.60
N ILE A 243 19.02 -2.03 4.37
CA ILE A 243 19.33 -3.44 4.60
C ILE A 243 19.05 -3.70 6.08
N ILE A 244 18.21 -4.69 6.41
CA ILE A 244 17.94 -5.08 7.80
C ILE A 244 19.11 -5.94 8.26
N SER A 245 20.07 -5.32 8.97
CA SER A 245 21.32 -5.97 9.34
C SER A 245 21.27 -6.74 10.66
N GLU A 246 20.32 -6.42 11.55
CA GLU A 246 20.25 -6.99 12.89
C GLU A 246 18.83 -6.94 13.47
N ARG A 247 18.58 -7.73 14.53
CA ARG A 247 17.28 -7.77 15.20
C ARG A 247 17.07 -6.54 16.09
N PRO A 248 15.85 -5.97 16.15
CA PRO A 248 15.52 -4.90 17.10
C PRO A 248 15.35 -5.47 18.53
N ALA A 249 16.45 -5.83 19.18
CA ALA A 249 16.44 -6.35 20.54
C ALA A 249 16.09 -5.23 21.54
N ASP A 250 15.02 -5.42 22.32
CA ASP A 250 14.53 -4.50 23.37
C ASP A 250 14.15 -3.08 22.90
N VAL A 251 14.15 -2.84 21.59
CA VAL A 251 13.72 -1.60 20.94
C VAL A 251 12.58 -1.87 19.96
N LEU A 252 11.81 -0.84 19.60
CA LEU A 252 10.68 -0.93 18.67
C LEU A 252 9.58 -1.94 19.07
N GLN A 253 9.56 -2.40 20.32
CA GLN A 253 8.60 -3.41 20.82
C GLN A 253 7.15 -2.93 20.82
N THR A 254 6.94 -1.62 20.73
CA THR A 254 5.63 -0.95 20.67
C THR A 254 5.12 -0.75 19.24
N VAL A 255 5.97 -0.95 18.23
CA VAL A 255 5.64 -0.68 16.82
C VAL A 255 4.53 -1.63 16.34
N LYS A 256 3.48 -1.02 15.82
CA LYS A 256 2.32 -1.66 15.20
C LYS A 256 2.34 -1.58 13.69
N LEU A 257 2.90 -0.51 13.13
CA LEU A 257 3.03 -0.32 11.69
C LEU A 257 4.48 -0.06 11.32
N LEU A 258 5.01 -0.88 10.41
CA LEU A 258 6.32 -0.67 9.81
C LEU A 258 6.19 -0.61 8.28
N ASP A 259 6.63 0.50 7.70
CA ASP A 259 6.69 0.68 6.25
C ASP A 259 8.14 0.67 5.78
N LEU A 260 8.48 -0.33 4.97
CA LEU A 260 9.79 -0.55 4.36
C LEU A 260 9.73 -0.47 2.83
N SER A 261 8.70 0.16 2.28
CA SER A 261 8.48 0.21 0.83
C SER A 261 9.65 0.85 0.06
N SER A 262 9.87 0.43 -1.18
CA SER A 262 10.95 0.92 -2.05
C SER A 262 12.36 0.79 -1.44
N ASN A 263 12.58 -0.21 -0.58
CA ASN A 263 13.90 -0.63 -0.12
C ASN A 263 14.29 -1.96 -0.79
N GLN A 264 14.73 -1.89 -2.05
CA GLN A 264 14.96 -3.04 -2.93
C GLN A 264 16.12 -3.96 -2.52
N LEU A 265 16.85 -3.62 -1.45
CA LEU A 265 17.94 -4.43 -0.90
C LEU A 265 17.48 -5.40 0.19
N ILE A 266 16.19 -5.37 0.56
CA ILE A 266 15.60 -6.25 1.58
C ILE A 266 15.25 -7.60 0.94
N ASP A 267 15.78 -8.67 1.52
CA ASP A 267 15.48 -10.05 1.14
C ASP A 267 14.65 -10.80 2.21
N GLU A 268 14.28 -12.05 1.94
CA GLU A 268 13.50 -12.88 2.85
C GLU A 268 14.19 -13.12 4.22
N ASN A 269 15.50 -13.32 4.24
CA ASN A 269 16.25 -13.60 5.47
C ASN A 269 16.30 -12.38 6.38
N GLN A 270 16.42 -11.21 5.76
CA GLN A 270 16.35 -9.92 6.44
C GLN A 270 14.99 -9.69 7.11
N LEU A 271 13.89 -10.08 6.47
CA LEU A 271 12.56 -9.98 7.08
C LEU A 271 12.43 -10.86 8.34
N PHE A 272 13.12 -12.00 8.41
CA PHE A 272 13.12 -12.84 9.62
C PHE A 272 13.78 -12.19 10.83
N LEU A 273 14.60 -11.15 10.63
CA LEU A 273 15.20 -10.39 11.74
C LEU A 273 14.17 -9.52 12.47
N ILE A 274 13.10 -9.11 11.80
CA ILE A 274 11.99 -8.33 12.38
C ILE A 274 10.73 -9.15 12.67
N ALA A 275 10.75 -10.44 12.32
CA ALA A 275 9.61 -11.35 12.45
C ALA A 275 9.04 -11.46 13.87
N TYR A 276 9.85 -11.23 14.90
CA TYR A 276 9.44 -11.41 16.30
C TYR A 276 9.03 -10.11 16.99
N LEU A 277 8.81 -9.02 16.24
CA LEU A 277 8.21 -7.81 16.79
C LEU A 277 6.79 -8.13 17.32
N PRO A 278 6.55 -8.02 18.64
CA PRO A 278 5.40 -8.65 19.27
C PRO A 278 4.07 -7.97 18.94
N ARG A 279 4.13 -6.69 18.57
CA ARG A 279 2.95 -5.85 18.31
C ARG A 279 2.80 -5.44 16.84
N LEU A 280 3.64 -5.96 15.94
CA LEU A 280 3.60 -5.56 14.53
C LEU A 280 2.32 -6.10 13.88
N GLU A 281 1.35 -5.20 13.67
CA GLU A 281 0.02 -5.47 13.11
C GLU A 281 -0.03 -5.21 11.61
N GLN A 282 0.76 -4.26 11.12
CA GLN A 282 0.82 -3.88 9.71
C GLN A 282 2.26 -3.80 9.22
N LEU A 283 2.55 -4.51 8.14
CA LEU A 283 3.84 -4.49 7.47
C LEU A 283 3.63 -4.10 6.00
N ILE A 284 4.30 -3.04 5.57
CA ILE A 284 4.23 -2.53 4.21
C ILE A 284 5.57 -2.77 3.51
N LEU A 285 5.54 -3.61 2.49
CA LEU A 285 6.68 -4.07 1.69
C LEU A 285 6.40 -3.81 0.20
N SER A 286 5.87 -2.64 -0.15
CA SER A 286 5.61 -2.32 -1.56
C SER A 286 6.92 -2.02 -2.29
N ASP A 287 7.07 -2.49 -3.54
CA ASP A 287 8.25 -2.17 -4.37
C ASP A 287 9.60 -2.51 -3.70
N ILE A 288 9.67 -3.63 -2.98
CA ILE A 288 10.96 -4.13 -2.45
C ILE A 288 11.61 -5.16 -3.39
N GLY A 289 10.91 -5.57 -4.45
CA GLY A 289 11.41 -6.54 -5.42
C GLY A 289 11.32 -8.01 -4.97
N ILE A 290 10.59 -8.30 -3.88
CA ILE A 290 10.48 -9.66 -3.34
C ILE A 290 9.77 -10.59 -4.34
N SER A 291 10.30 -11.79 -4.53
CA SER A 291 9.78 -12.80 -5.46
C SER A 291 9.52 -14.15 -4.82
N SER A 292 10.25 -14.49 -3.75
CA SER A 292 10.08 -15.67 -2.91
C SER A 292 9.90 -15.30 -1.44
N LEU A 293 9.24 -16.18 -0.70
CA LEU A 293 9.14 -16.13 0.75
C LEU A 293 8.99 -17.57 1.22
N HIS A 294 9.74 -17.99 2.23
CA HIS A 294 9.60 -19.31 2.84
C HIS A 294 9.82 -19.25 4.34
N PHE A 295 8.84 -19.67 5.13
CA PHE A 295 8.97 -19.70 6.60
C PHE A 295 9.63 -21.01 7.04
N PRO A 296 10.88 -20.98 7.55
CA PRO A 296 11.65 -22.20 7.84
C PRO A 296 11.19 -22.92 9.11
N ASP A 297 10.42 -22.26 9.98
CA ASP A 297 9.94 -22.80 11.26
C ASP A 297 8.60 -23.57 11.14
N ALA A 298 8.00 -23.57 9.95
CA ALA A 298 6.70 -24.20 9.71
C ALA A 298 6.69 -25.02 8.43
N GLY A 299 6.35 -26.31 8.56
CA GLY A 299 6.10 -27.21 7.43
C GLY A 299 4.83 -26.90 6.65
N ILE A 300 4.53 -27.73 5.66
CA ILE A 300 3.34 -27.61 4.81
C ILE A 300 2.06 -27.70 5.67
N GLY A 301 1.14 -26.75 5.50
CA GLY A 301 -0.13 -26.71 6.23
C GLY A 301 -0.04 -26.29 7.70
N CYS A 302 1.16 -26.10 8.23
CA CYS A 302 1.39 -25.63 9.59
C CYS A 302 1.41 -24.09 9.66
N LYS A 303 1.24 -23.53 10.86
CA LYS A 303 1.36 -22.09 11.10
C LYS A 303 2.75 -21.74 11.63
N THR A 304 3.29 -20.59 11.21
CA THR A 304 4.59 -20.07 11.68
C THR A 304 4.43 -19.30 12.99
N ALA A 305 5.46 -19.31 13.84
CA ALA A 305 5.57 -18.46 15.02
C ALA A 305 6.05 -17.04 14.66
N MET A 306 6.58 -16.85 13.44
CA MET A 306 6.97 -15.55 12.90
C MET A 306 5.75 -14.65 12.67
N PHE A 307 5.94 -13.35 12.89
CA PHE A 307 4.94 -12.30 12.72
C PHE A 307 3.62 -12.59 13.46
N PRO A 308 3.65 -12.83 14.78
CA PRO A 308 2.51 -13.37 15.53
C PRO A 308 1.26 -12.48 15.49
N SER A 309 1.46 -11.16 15.44
CA SER A 309 0.39 -10.15 15.47
C SER A 309 0.06 -9.56 14.11
N LEU A 310 0.70 -10.02 13.02
CA LEU A 310 0.58 -9.38 11.71
C LEU A 310 -0.80 -9.62 11.10
N GLN A 311 -1.57 -8.54 10.97
CA GLN A 311 -2.94 -8.53 10.48
C GLN A 311 -3.07 -8.02 9.06
N TYR A 312 -2.22 -7.08 8.66
CA TYR A 312 -2.26 -6.49 7.33
C TYR A 312 -0.87 -6.48 6.68
N LEU A 313 -0.76 -7.21 5.56
CA LEU A 313 0.45 -7.25 4.75
C LEU A 313 0.21 -6.56 3.41
N VAL A 314 1.10 -5.63 3.06
CA VAL A 314 1.10 -4.94 1.76
C VAL A 314 2.34 -5.35 0.97
N LEU A 315 2.12 -5.91 -0.21
CA LEU A 315 3.09 -6.48 -1.13
C LEU A 315 2.87 -5.99 -2.56
N ASN A 316 2.30 -4.80 -2.74
CA ASN A 316 2.06 -4.28 -4.09
C ASN A 316 3.39 -4.02 -4.82
N ASP A 317 3.39 -4.07 -6.15
CA ASP A 317 4.55 -3.69 -6.97
C ASP A 317 5.79 -4.55 -6.73
N ASN A 318 5.62 -5.84 -6.45
CA ASN A 318 6.72 -6.78 -6.27
C ASN A 318 6.82 -7.76 -7.45
N GLN A 319 7.71 -8.75 -7.35
CA GLN A 319 7.99 -9.72 -8.39
C GLN A 319 7.37 -11.09 -8.08
N ILE A 320 6.20 -11.10 -7.43
CA ILE A 320 5.49 -12.32 -7.05
C ILE A 320 4.85 -12.93 -8.30
N SER A 321 5.43 -14.02 -8.79
CA SER A 321 4.95 -14.76 -9.98
C SER A 321 4.45 -16.18 -9.68
N GLN A 322 4.74 -16.72 -8.48
CA GLN A 322 4.48 -18.12 -8.14
C GLN A 322 3.44 -18.26 -7.02
N TRP A 323 2.60 -19.29 -7.12
CA TRP A 323 1.60 -19.62 -6.09
C TRP A 323 2.23 -20.11 -4.77
N SER A 324 3.47 -20.61 -4.80
CA SER A 324 4.21 -20.99 -3.59
C SER A 324 4.35 -19.82 -2.61
N PHE A 325 4.54 -18.60 -3.11
CA PHE A 325 4.56 -17.39 -2.29
C PHE A 325 3.24 -17.20 -1.54
N ILE A 326 2.10 -17.30 -2.26
CA ILE A 326 0.77 -17.14 -1.68
C ILE A 326 0.46 -18.25 -0.66
N ASN A 327 0.92 -19.48 -0.93
CA ASN A 327 0.77 -20.62 -0.03
C ASN A 327 1.47 -20.36 1.32
N GLU A 328 2.65 -19.74 1.30
CA GLU A 328 3.41 -19.41 2.51
C GLU A 328 2.72 -18.34 3.36
N LEU A 329 1.95 -17.44 2.75
CA LEU A 329 1.16 -16.44 3.48
C LEU A 329 0.06 -17.07 4.35
N ASP A 330 -0.44 -18.27 4.02
CA ASP A 330 -1.40 -18.95 4.89
C ASP A 330 -0.78 -19.33 6.23
N LYS A 331 0.54 -19.53 6.31
CA LYS A 331 1.23 -19.88 7.57
C LYS A 331 1.12 -18.77 8.62
N LEU A 332 0.88 -17.52 8.21
CA LEU A 332 0.73 -16.37 9.10
C LEU A 332 -0.60 -16.43 9.87
N GLN A 333 -0.54 -16.65 11.18
CA GLN A 333 -1.70 -16.94 12.03
C GLN A 333 -2.77 -15.84 12.02
N SER A 334 -2.34 -14.58 12.00
CA SER A 334 -3.22 -13.41 12.20
C SER A 334 -3.52 -12.64 10.92
N LEU A 335 -3.12 -13.13 9.74
CA LEU A 335 -3.21 -12.37 8.49
C LEU A 335 -4.66 -12.23 7.99
N HIS A 336 -5.29 -11.08 8.26
CA HIS A 336 -6.68 -10.81 7.89
C HIS A 336 -6.81 -9.93 6.65
N ALA A 337 -5.79 -9.15 6.29
CA ALA A 337 -5.81 -8.29 5.12
C ALA A 337 -4.54 -8.46 4.30
N LEU A 338 -4.69 -8.52 2.98
CA LEU A 338 -3.60 -8.62 2.03
C LEU A 338 -3.82 -7.60 0.92
N SER A 339 -2.78 -6.85 0.59
CA SER A 339 -2.72 -6.08 -0.65
C SER A 339 -1.53 -6.60 -1.44
N CYS A 340 -1.77 -7.15 -2.63
CA CYS A 340 -0.73 -7.72 -3.50
C CYS A 340 -0.97 -7.35 -4.97
N ALA A 341 -1.53 -6.17 -5.23
CA ALA A 341 -1.78 -5.67 -6.57
C ALA A 341 -0.47 -5.42 -7.34
N ARG A 342 -0.54 -5.38 -8.68
CA ARG A 342 0.61 -5.08 -9.56
C ARG A 342 1.81 -5.99 -9.29
N ASN A 343 1.55 -7.30 -9.19
CA ASN A 343 2.56 -8.34 -9.25
C ASN A 343 2.31 -9.18 -10.51
N PRO A 344 3.33 -9.88 -11.07
CA PRO A 344 3.13 -10.77 -12.21
C PRO A 344 1.98 -11.78 -12.04
N LEU A 345 1.74 -12.28 -10.81
CA LEU A 345 0.63 -13.18 -10.50
C LEU A 345 -0.74 -12.50 -10.50
N THR A 346 -0.81 -11.19 -10.22
CA THR A 346 -2.05 -10.42 -9.97
C THR A 346 -2.27 -9.27 -10.97
N GLU A 347 -1.51 -9.25 -12.07
CA GLU A 347 -1.54 -8.17 -13.05
C GLU A 347 -2.95 -8.00 -13.66
N GLU A 348 -3.49 -6.79 -13.55
CA GLU A 348 -4.81 -6.42 -14.06
C GLU A 348 -4.78 -6.38 -15.59
N GLY A 349 -5.68 -7.14 -16.24
CA GLY A 349 -5.76 -7.26 -17.70
C GLY A 349 -5.55 -8.68 -18.23
N SER A 350 -5.10 -9.62 -17.39
CA SER A 350 -5.18 -11.05 -17.71
C SER A 350 -6.64 -11.50 -17.75
N LYS A 351 -6.99 -12.43 -18.65
CA LYS A 351 -8.33 -13.04 -18.73
C LYS A 351 -8.76 -13.74 -17.43
N ASP A 352 -7.82 -13.95 -16.51
CA ASP A 352 -7.94 -14.78 -15.32
C ASP A 352 -7.94 -13.99 -14.00
N ALA A 353 -8.02 -12.65 -14.02
CA ALA A 353 -7.94 -11.84 -12.79
C ALA A 353 -8.97 -12.24 -11.70
N GLN A 354 -10.19 -12.60 -12.10
CA GLN A 354 -11.22 -13.11 -11.19
C GLN A 354 -10.84 -14.48 -10.62
N THR A 355 -10.31 -15.38 -11.46
CA THR A 355 -9.80 -16.70 -11.06
C THR A 355 -8.63 -16.58 -10.08
N THR A 356 -7.69 -15.65 -10.34
CA THR A 356 -6.56 -15.36 -9.43
C THR A 356 -7.07 -14.91 -8.07
N ARG A 357 -8.02 -13.97 -8.03
CA ARG A 357 -8.64 -13.53 -6.77
C ARG A 357 -9.26 -14.70 -6.01
N GLN A 358 -10.06 -15.53 -6.68
CA GLN A 358 -10.68 -16.71 -6.07
C GLN A 358 -9.62 -17.67 -5.50
N PHE A 359 -8.55 -17.94 -6.23
CA PHE A 359 -7.48 -18.82 -5.75
C PHE A 359 -6.71 -18.25 -4.57
N ILE A 360 -6.44 -16.94 -4.50
CA ILE A 360 -5.84 -16.32 -3.31
C ILE A 360 -6.77 -16.50 -2.10
N ILE A 361 -8.08 -16.25 -2.26
CA ILE A 361 -9.09 -16.42 -1.20
C ILE A 361 -9.14 -17.88 -0.70
N ALA A 362 -9.08 -18.83 -1.63
CA ALA A 362 -9.08 -20.26 -1.30
C ALA A 362 -7.76 -20.73 -0.68
N LYS A 363 -6.62 -20.13 -1.04
CA LYS A 363 -5.30 -20.50 -0.53
C LYS A 363 -4.97 -19.88 0.83
N ILE A 364 -5.59 -18.76 1.20
CA ILE A 364 -5.39 -18.10 2.51
C ILE A 364 -6.69 -18.11 3.33
N GLY A 365 -6.76 -18.99 4.34
CA GLY A 365 -8.00 -19.32 5.05
C GLY A 365 -8.55 -18.23 5.95
N GLN A 366 -7.67 -17.45 6.57
CA GLN A 366 -8.00 -16.42 7.53
C GLN A 366 -8.28 -15.04 6.90
N LEU A 367 -8.08 -14.90 5.59
CA LEU A 367 -8.16 -13.62 4.90
C LEU A 367 -9.59 -13.03 4.89
N ARG A 368 -9.74 -11.76 5.26
CA ARG A 368 -11.02 -11.03 5.27
C ARG A 368 -11.07 -9.93 4.22
N THR A 369 -9.92 -9.37 3.87
CA THR A 369 -9.80 -8.30 2.88
C THR A 369 -8.67 -8.61 1.91
N LEU A 370 -8.93 -8.50 0.60
CA LEU A 370 -7.94 -8.64 -0.45
C LEU A 370 -7.98 -7.42 -1.37
N ASN A 371 -6.84 -6.74 -1.54
CA ASN A 371 -6.68 -5.51 -2.31
C ASN A 371 -7.72 -4.44 -1.92
N LYS A 372 -7.88 -4.25 -0.60
CA LYS A 372 -8.87 -3.34 0.02
C LYS A 372 -10.35 -3.70 -0.20
N CYS A 373 -10.65 -4.81 -0.88
CA CYS A 373 -12.00 -5.32 -1.03
C CYS A 373 -12.30 -6.39 0.01
N VAL A 374 -13.40 -6.21 0.75
CA VAL A 374 -13.92 -7.19 1.71
C VAL A 374 -14.32 -8.47 0.98
N ILE A 375 -13.93 -9.62 1.53
CA ILE A 375 -14.30 -10.94 1.02
C ILE A 375 -15.61 -11.34 1.68
N GLN A 376 -16.66 -11.49 0.87
CA GLN A 376 -17.96 -11.91 1.40
C GLN A 376 -17.97 -13.41 1.74
N PRO A 377 -18.76 -13.88 2.72
CA PRO A 377 -18.86 -15.29 3.05
C PRO A 377 -19.22 -16.18 1.85
N GLU A 378 -20.11 -15.71 0.98
CA GLU A 378 -20.54 -16.40 -0.24
C GLU A 378 -19.42 -16.46 -1.28
N GLU A 379 -18.67 -15.36 -1.45
CA GLU A 379 -17.48 -15.31 -2.31
C GLU A 379 -16.42 -16.30 -1.84
N ARG A 380 -16.13 -16.33 -0.53
CA ARG A 380 -15.19 -17.28 0.07
C ARG A 380 -15.64 -18.73 -0.14
N ARG A 381 -16.92 -19.03 0.11
CA ARG A 381 -17.48 -20.37 -0.10
C ARG A 381 -17.36 -20.79 -1.57
N GLY A 382 -17.73 -19.91 -2.50
CA GLY A 382 -17.59 -20.16 -3.94
C GLY A 382 -16.14 -20.43 -4.33
N ALA A 383 -15.23 -19.53 -3.94
CA ALA A 383 -13.80 -19.66 -4.22
C ALA A 383 -13.19 -20.97 -3.69
N GLU A 384 -13.53 -21.38 -2.47
CA GLU A 384 -13.04 -22.63 -1.88
C GLU A 384 -13.60 -23.87 -2.60
N LEU A 385 -14.86 -23.86 -3.02
CA LEU A 385 -15.48 -24.95 -3.78
C LEU A 385 -14.90 -25.06 -5.21
N ASP A 386 -14.72 -23.92 -5.88
CA ASP A 386 -14.16 -23.85 -7.23
C ASP A 386 -12.69 -24.30 -7.22
N TYR A 387 -11.91 -23.87 -6.23
CA TYR A 387 -10.54 -24.33 -6.01
C TYR A 387 -10.47 -25.86 -5.82
N ARG A 388 -11.34 -26.42 -4.97
CA ARG A 388 -11.41 -27.86 -4.75
C ARG A 388 -11.73 -28.62 -6.05
N LYS A 389 -12.69 -28.13 -6.84
CA LYS A 389 -13.04 -28.73 -8.13
C LYS A 389 -11.92 -28.61 -9.16
N ALA A 390 -11.30 -27.45 -9.26
CA ALA A 390 -10.24 -27.15 -10.23
C ALA A 390 -9.04 -28.12 -10.08
N PHE A 391 -8.62 -28.40 -8.84
CA PHE A 391 -7.45 -29.22 -8.56
C PHE A 391 -7.77 -30.67 -8.19
N GLY A 392 -9.03 -31.12 -8.27
CA GLY A 392 -9.40 -32.46 -7.83
C GLY A 392 -8.89 -33.60 -8.71
N ASN A 393 -8.69 -33.36 -10.01
CA ASN A 393 -8.02 -34.34 -10.87
C ASN A 393 -6.54 -34.48 -10.54
N GLU A 394 -5.87 -33.38 -10.19
CA GLU A 394 -4.46 -33.39 -9.76
C GLU A 394 -4.31 -34.08 -8.40
N TRP A 395 -5.20 -33.78 -7.46
CA TRP A 395 -5.28 -34.46 -6.16
C TRP A 395 -5.41 -35.98 -6.31
N LYS A 396 -6.33 -36.47 -7.16
CA LYS A 396 -6.48 -37.92 -7.42
C LYS A 396 -5.22 -38.53 -8.01
N LYS A 397 -4.61 -37.88 -8.99
CA LYS A 397 -3.35 -38.34 -9.60
C LYS A 397 -2.21 -38.39 -8.59
N ALA A 398 -2.21 -37.48 -7.61
CA ALA A 398 -1.22 -37.42 -6.55
C ALA A 398 -1.42 -38.50 -5.46
N GLY A 399 -2.47 -39.33 -5.54
CA GLY A 399 -2.79 -40.34 -4.52
C GLY A 399 -3.94 -39.97 -3.59
N GLY A 400 -4.66 -38.89 -3.90
CA GLY A 400 -5.85 -38.46 -3.18
C GLY A 400 -7.06 -39.36 -3.37
N HIS A 401 -7.85 -39.58 -2.32
CA HIS A 401 -8.99 -40.49 -2.35
C HIS A 401 -10.16 -40.03 -1.47
N GLN A 402 -11.41 -40.39 -1.84
CA GLN A 402 -12.61 -40.00 -1.08
C GLN A 402 -12.71 -40.69 0.28
N ASP A 403 -12.28 -41.95 0.33
CA ASP A 403 -12.04 -42.72 1.54
C ASP A 403 -10.83 -42.14 2.31
N PRO A 404 -11.02 -41.58 3.53
CA PRO A 404 -9.95 -40.95 4.31
C PRO A 404 -8.78 -41.89 4.61
N ASP A 405 -9.03 -43.20 4.75
CA ASP A 405 -7.96 -44.17 5.06
C ASP A 405 -7.00 -44.40 3.88
N LYS A 406 -7.46 -44.07 2.66
CA LYS A 406 -6.71 -44.20 1.41
C LYS A 406 -6.21 -42.86 0.86
N ASP A 407 -6.62 -41.74 1.45
CA ASP A 407 -6.22 -40.40 1.02
C ASP A 407 -4.75 -40.15 1.38
N ARG A 408 -3.85 -40.39 0.41
CA ARG A 408 -2.40 -40.23 0.58
C ARG A 408 -1.80 -39.42 -0.57
N PRO A 409 -2.19 -38.14 -0.73
CA PRO A 409 -1.59 -37.26 -1.73
C PRO A 409 -0.08 -37.11 -1.48
N ASN A 410 0.70 -37.06 -2.55
CA ASN A 410 2.15 -36.88 -2.50
C ASN A 410 2.55 -35.48 -2.00
N GLU A 411 3.82 -35.34 -1.62
CA GLU A 411 4.36 -34.11 -1.02
C GLU A 411 4.33 -32.92 -1.99
N GLU A 412 4.53 -33.15 -3.29
CA GLU A 412 4.47 -32.12 -4.33
C GLU A 412 3.09 -31.46 -4.39
N PHE A 413 2.02 -32.27 -4.39
CA PHE A 413 0.65 -31.77 -4.36
C PHE A 413 0.34 -31.04 -3.06
N LEU A 414 0.79 -31.57 -1.91
CA LEU A 414 0.60 -30.94 -0.61
C LEU A 414 1.30 -29.56 -0.54
N ALA A 415 2.50 -29.43 -1.09
CA ALA A 415 3.23 -28.16 -1.15
C ALA A 415 2.54 -27.13 -2.06
N ALA A 416 2.04 -27.57 -3.22
CA ALA A 416 1.30 -26.73 -4.16
C ALA A 416 -0.09 -26.33 -3.65
N HIS A 417 -0.73 -27.19 -2.85
CA HIS A 417 -2.10 -27.02 -2.35
C HIS A 417 -2.26 -27.30 -0.84
N PRO A 418 -1.60 -26.56 0.07
CA PRO A 418 -1.55 -26.90 1.50
C PRO A 418 -2.92 -26.93 2.19
N ARG A 419 -3.88 -26.14 1.70
CA ARG A 419 -5.25 -26.10 2.26
C ARG A 419 -6.18 -27.17 1.70
N TYR A 420 -5.79 -27.91 0.66
CA TYR A 420 -6.72 -28.77 -0.08
C TYR A 420 -7.37 -29.84 0.80
N GLN A 421 -6.56 -30.52 1.63
CA GLN A 421 -7.08 -31.54 2.55
C GLN A 421 -8.08 -30.95 3.57
N SER A 422 -7.78 -29.77 4.12
CA SER A 422 -8.71 -29.07 5.04
C SER A 422 -10.04 -28.70 4.37
N LEU A 423 -10.01 -28.38 3.07
CA LEU A 423 -11.21 -28.07 2.30
C LEU A 423 -12.02 -29.32 1.97
N CYS A 424 -11.37 -30.45 1.68
CA CYS A 424 -12.03 -31.75 1.54
C CYS A 424 -12.71 -32.16 2.85
N LEU A 425 -12.08 -31.94 4.01
CA LEU A 425 -12.71 -32.19 5.31
C LEU A 425 -13.93 -31.29 5.55
N LYS A 426 -13.88 -30.03 5.08
CA LYS A 426 -14.95 -29.04 5.26
C LYS A 426 -16.15 -29.25 4.33
N TYR A 427 -15.91 -29.58 3.06
CA TYR A 427 -16.94 -29.62 2.02
C TYR A 427 -17.19 -31.02 1.42
N GLY A 428 -16.42 -32.02 1.84
CA GLY A 428 -16.35 -33.34 1.20
C GLY A 428 -15.31 -33.38 0.08
N ALA A 429 -14.76 -34.57 -0.18
CA ALA A 429 -13.89 -34.81 -1.33
C ALA A 429 -14.66 -34.66 -2.65
N PRO A 430 -14.03 -34.20 -3.75
CA PRO A 430 -14.71 -34.01 -5.02
C PRO A 430 -15.20 -35.33 -5.63
N GLU A 431 -16.44 -35.31 -6.11
CA GLU A 431 -17.05 -36.46 -6.79
C GLU A 431 -16.50 -36.63 -8.20
N ASP A 432 -16.49 -37.87 -8.72
CA ASP A 432 -16.08 -38.13 -10.10
C ASP A 432 -16.91 -37.34 -11.12
N GLY A 433 -18.19 -37.10 -10.82
CA GLY A 433 -19.06 -36.27 -11.66
C GLY A 433 -18.65 -34.80 -11.72
N GLU A 434 -18.10 -34.25 -10.63
CA GLU A 434 -17.67 -32.86 -10.52
C GLU A 434 -16.33 -32.58 -11.21
N LEU A 435 -15.51 -33.62 -11.36
CA LEU A 435 -14.15 -33.54 -11.91
C LEU A 435 -14.07 -33.84 -13.40
N LYS A 436 -15.20 -34.17 -14.02
CA LYS A 436 -15.28 -34.22 -15.47
C LYS A 436 -14.94 -32.83 -15.97
N THR A 437 -13.85 -32.72 -16.73
CA THR A 437 -13.56 -31.51 -17.49
C THR A 437 -14.82 -31.14 -18.25
N PRO A 438 -15.28 -29.88 -18.19
CA PRO A 438 -16.19 -29.41 -19.22
C PRO A 438 -15.45 -29.69 -20.51
N GLN A 439 -15.97 -30.62 -21.32
CA GLN A 439 -15.47 -30.76 -22.68
C GLN A 439 -15.52 -29.33 -23.24
N PRO A 440 -14.43 -28.83 -23.86
CA PRO A 440 -14.56 -27.57 -24.59
C PRO A 440 -15.81 -27.74 -25.42
N PHE A 441 -16.77 -26.83 -25.25
CA PHE A 441 -17.94 -26.77 -26.10
C PHE A 441 -17.38 -26.54 -27.52
N LEU A 442 -16.98 -27.62 -28.21
CA LEU A 442 -17.41 -27.85 -29.56
C LEU A 442 -18.87 -27.45 -29.49
N LEU A 443 -19.24 -26.41 -30.23
CA LEU A 443 -20.63 -26.10 -30.53
C LEU A 443 -21.27 -27.40 -31.00
N ARG A 444 -21.74 -28.20 -30.05
CA ARG A 444 -22.70 -29.22 -30.31
C ARG A 444 -23.88 -28.36 -30.66
N ASN A 445 -24.13 -28.23 -31.95
CA ASN A 445 -25.47 -28.03 -32.46
C ASN A 445 -26.29 -29.24 -32.00
N GLU A 446 -26.46 -29.42 -30.69
CA GLU A 446 -27.36 -30.40 -30.12
C GLU A 446 -28.74 -29.79 -30.32
N LEU A 447 -29.36 -30.28 -31.38
CA LEU A 447 -30.73 -29.96 -31.69
C LEU A 447 -31.62 -30.70 -30.69
N LEU A 448 -32.31 -29.94 -29.86
CA LEU A 448 -33.38 -30.44 -29.02
C LEU A 448 -34.52 -30.92 -29.92
N THR A 449 -34.88 -32.19 -29.79
CA THR A 449 -36.07 -32.76 -30.43
C THR A 449 -37.25 -32.48 -29.52
N LEU A 450 -38.03 -31.46 -29.88
CA LEU A 450 -39.17 -30.97 -29.11
C LEU A 450 -40.48 -31.34 -29.79
N LYS A 451 -41.47 -31.68 -28.96
CA LYS A 451 -42.86 -31.90 -29.40
C LYS A 451 -43.64 -30.60 -29.28
N ILE A 452 -44.15 -30.09 -30.38
CA ILE A 452 -44.91 -28.86 -30.43
C ILE A 452 -46.41 -29.22 -30.44
N LYS A 453 -47.13 -28.73 -29.44
CA LYS A 453 -48.58 -28.89 -29.30
C LYS A 453 -49.28 -27.54 -29.36
N TYR A 454 -50.54 -27.59 -29.76
CA TYR A 454 -51.43 -26.43 -29.92
C TYR A 454 -52.66 -26.61 -29.04
N PRO A 455 -52.59 -26.26 -27.75
CA PRO A 455 -53.66 -26.56 -26.78
C PRO A 455 -55.03 -26.01 -27.17
N ASN A 456 -55.06 -24.90 -27.91
CA ASN A 456 -56.29 -24.19 -28.27
C ASN A 456 -56.93 -24.68 -29.58
N GLN A 457 -56.32 -25.65 -30.30
CA GLN A 457 -56.86 -26.19 -31.56
C GLN A 457 -57.17 -27.69 -31.44
N LEU A 458 -58.46 -28.02 -31.38
CA LEU A 458 -58.94 -29.40 -31.34
C LEU A 458 -58.63 -30.14 -32.67
N GLY A 459 -57.84 -31.21 -32.60
CA GLY A 459 -57.61 -32.15 -33.71
C GLY A 459 -56.32 -31.94 -34.51
N GLN A 460 -55.42 -31.03 -34.11
CA GLN A 460 -54.17 -30.80 -34.81
C GLN A 460 -53.06 -31.79 -34.36
N ARG A 461 -52.26 -32.28 -35.31
CA ARG A 461 -51.18 -33.24 -35.04
C ARG A 461 -50.03 -32.58 -34.27
N VAL A 462 -49.51 -33.27 -33.26
CA VAL A 462 -48.25 -32.90 -32.58
C VAL A 462 -47.12 -32.89 -33.61
N ILE A 463 -46.36 -31.79 -33.68
CA ILE A 463 -45.24 -31.66 -34.60
C ILE A 463 -43.95 -31.89 -33.83
N GLU A 464 -43.08 -32.75 -34.35
CA GLU A 464 -41.74 -32.93 -33.81
C GLU A 464 -40.75 -32.06 -34.58
N LYS A 465 -39.99 -31.23 -33.86
CA LYS A 465 -39.00 -30.34 -34.45
C LYS A 465 -37.70 -30.32 -33.67
N GLN A 466 -36.62 -30.25 -34.44
CA GLN A 466 -35.27 -30.12 -33.95
C GLN A 466 -34.89 -28.64 -33.91
N LEU A 467 -34.71 -28.09 -32.70
CA LEU A 467 -34.35 -26.70 -32.46
C LEU A 467 -33.04 -26.63 -31.65
N PRO A 468 -32.10 -25.73 -31.97
CA PRO A 468 -30.89 -25.56 -31.15
C PRO A 468 -31.24 -25.10 -29.74
N GLU A 469 -30.58 -25.66 -28.72
CA GLU A 469 -30.75 -25.22 -27.32
C GLU A 469 -30.41 -23.72 -27.12
N SER A 470 -29.50 -23.19 -27.94
CA SER A 470 -29.07 -21.79 -27.95
C SER A 470 -30.06 -20.86 -28.67
N MET A 471 -31.11 -21.40 -29.29
CA MET A 471 -32.12 -20.60 -29.98
C MET A 471 -32.91 -19.77 -28.96
N THR A 472 -33.02 -18.47 -29.20
CA THR A 472 -33.80 -17.58 -28.33
C THR A 472 -35.29 -17.78 -28.53
N VAL A 473 -36.08 -17.52 -27.49
CA VAL A 473 -37.54 -17.60 -27.52
C VAL A 473 -38.11 -16.74 -28.68
N GLN A 474 -37.55 -15.55 -28.92
CA GLN A 474 -37.93 -14.70 -30.07
C GLN A 474 -37.74 -15.40 -31.42
N LYS A 475 -36.61 -16.10 -31.61
CA LYS A 475 -36.34 -16.85 -32.85
C LYS A 475 -37.29 -18.03 -32.99
N VAL A 476 -37.64 -18.70 -31.88
CA VAL A 476 -38.63 -19.78 -31.87
C VAL A 476 -40.01 -19.24 -32.25
N LYS A 477 -40.45 -18.11 -31.68
CA LYS A 477 -41.69 -17.42 -32.10
C LYS A 477 -41.65 -17.03 -33.57
N GLY A 478 -40.53 -16.51 -34.08
CA GLY A 478 -40.38 -16.19 -35.51
C GLY A 478 -40.39 -17.40 -36.44
N PHE A 479 -39.93 -18.56 -35.98
CA PHE A 479 -40.08 -19.83 -36.68
C PHE A 479 -41.54 -20.30 -36.70
N LEU A 480 -42.21 -20.30 -35.54
CA LEU A 480 -43.60 -20.72 -35.39
C LEU A 480 -44.57 -19.80 -36.13
N SER A 481 -44.33 -18.48 -36.10
CA SER A 481 -45.09 -17.48 -36.85
C SER A 481 -45.11 -17.77 -38.36
N ARG A 482 -43.96 -18.15 -38.93
CA ARG A 482 -43.87 -18.55 -40.35
C ARG A 482 -44.57 -19.87 -40.64
N LEU A 483 -44.51 -20.82 -39.70
CA LEU A 483 -45.15 -22.13 -39.83
C LEU A 483 -46.68 -22.05 -39.72
N LEU A 484 -47.18 -21.21 -38.80
CA LEU A 484 -48.60 -21.08 -38.45
C LEU A 484 -49.29 -19.93 -39.20
N LYS A 485 -48.53 -19.03 -39.83
CA LYS A 485 -49.02 -17.78 -40.46
C LYS A 485 -49.74 -16.85 -39.47
N VAL A 486 -49.16 -16.69 -38.29
CA VAL A 486 -49.67 -15.90 -37.16
C VAL A 486 -48.65 -14.85 -36.78
N SER A 487 -49.06 -13.69 -36.23
CA SER A 487 -48.11 -12.66 -35.81
C SER A 487 -47.22 -13.14 -34.65
N VAL A 488 -45.95 -12.74 -34.64
CA VAL A 488 -45.00 -13.05 -33.55
C VAL A 488 -45.51 -12.52 -32.20
N SER A 489 -46.20 -11.37 -32.21
CA SER A 489 -46.75 -10.72 -31.02
C SER A 489 -47.94 -11.46 -30.39
N GLU A 490 -48.59 -12.33 -31.16
CA GLU A 490 -49.76 -13.10 -30.70
C GLU A 490 -49.34 -14.45 -30.09
N LEU A 491 -48.11 -14.89 -30.33
CA LEU A 491 -47.61 -16.18 -29.86
C LEU A 491 -47.19 -16.13 -28.38
N LEU A 492 -47.87 -16.93 -27.57
CA LEU A 492 -47.51 -17.27 -26.20
C LEU A 492 -46.91 -18.68 -26.17
N LEU A 493 -45.71 -18.79 -25.61
CA LEU A 493 -44.97 -20.05 -25.54
C LEU A 493 -44.79 -20.47 -24.08
N SER A 494 -44.98 -21.75 -23.83
CA SER A 494 -44.64 -22.40 -22.58
C SER A 494 -44.20 -23.82 -22.88
N TYR A 495 -43.66 -24.53 -21.88
CA TYR A 495 -43.32 -25.94 -22.05
C TYR A 495 -43.71 -26.78 -20.84
N GLU A 496 -43.89 -28.07 -21.09
CA GLU A 496 -44.12 -29.10 -20.10
C GLU A 496 -43.04 -30.18 -20.25
N SER A 497 -42.41 -30.56 -19.14
CA SER A 497 -41.43 -31.64 -19.14
C SER A 497 -42.07 -32.97 -18.69
N PRO A 498 -41.79 -34.10 -19.35
CA PRO A 498 -42.22 -35.43 -18.90
C PRO A 498 -41.74 -35.78 -17.48
N LYS A 499 -40.66 -35.14 -17.00
CA LYS A 499 -40.13 -35.32 -15.65
C LYS A 499 -40.97 -34.61 -14.58
N MET A 500 -41.77 -33.62 -14.96
CA MET A 500 -42.67 -32.86 -14.08
C MET A 500 -44.07 -32.74 -14.71
N PRO A 501 -44.81 -33.85 -14.81
CA PRO A 501 -46.12 -33.88 -15.47
C PRO A 501 -47.11 -32.94 -14.76
N GLY A 502 -47.88 -32.17 -15.55
CA GLY A 502 -48.89 -31.23 -15.06
C GLY A 502 -48.35 -29.87 -14.63
N ARG A 503 -47.03 -29.63 -14.72
CA ARG A 503 -46.44 -28.31 -14.47
C ARG A 503 -46.01 -27.65 -15.78
N GLU A 504 -46.67 -26.55 -16.09
CA GLU A 504 -46.39 -25.74 -17.26
C GLU A 504 -45.51 -24.54 -16.87
N ILE A 505 -44.47 -24.27 -17.67
CA ILE A 505 -43.52 -23.17 -17.43
C ILE A 505 -43.57 -22.22 -18.62
N GLU A 506 -43.92 -20.96 -18.38
CA GLU A 506 -44.01 -19.92 -19.41
C GLU A 506 -42.64 -19.41 -19.86
N LEU A 507 -42.50 -19.15 -21.15
CA LEU A 507 -41.29 -18.59 -21.76
C LEU A 507 -41.48 -17.08 -21.93
N GLU A 508 -41.43 -16.35 -20.81
CA GLU A 508 -41.81 -14.93 -20.71
C GLU A 508 -40.79 -13.97 -21.34
N ASN A 509 -39.50 -14.30 -21.31
CA ASN A 509 -38.43 -13.46 -21.84
C ASN A 509 -37.95 -13.92 -23.22
N ASP A 510 -38.30 -13.14 -24.23
CA ASP A 510 -37.99 -13.37 -25.65
C ASP A 510 -36.48 -13.37 -25.98
N GLN A 511 -35.65 -12.71 -25.18
CA GLN A 511 -34.20 -12.63 -25.40
C GLN A 511 -33.43 -13.83 -24.83
N GLN A 512 -34.06 -14.62 -23.95
CA GLN A 512 -33.43 -15.80 -23.35
C GLN A 512 -33.46 -17.02 -24.28
N SER A 513 -32.49 -17.92 -24.14
CA SER A 513 -32.39 -19.16 -24.90
C SER A 513 -33.25 -20.27 -24.31
N LEU A 514 -33.54 -21.33 -25.08
CA LEU A 514 -34.20 -22.54 -24.55
C LEU A 514 -33.38 -23.18 -23.41
N GLN A 515 -32.05 -23.07 -23.47
CA GLN A 515 -31.13 -23.50 -22.41
C GLN A 515 -31.35 -22.74 -21.09
N PHE A 516 -31.62 -21.43 -21.13
CA PHE A 516 -31.89 -20.65 -19.91
C PHE A 516 -33.09 -21.22 -19.14
N TYR A 517 -34.11 -21.68 -19.86
CA TYR A 517 -35.28 -22.33 -19.28
C TYR A 517 -35.06 -23.82 -18.98
N SER A 518 -33.85 -24.35 -19.13
CA SER A 518 -33.54 -25.77 -18.90
C SER A 518 -34.44 -26.74 -19.68
N ILE A 519 -34.78 -26.39 -20.93
CA ILE A 519 -35.58 -27.26 -21.81
C ILE A 519 -34.71 -28.40 -22.34
N GLU A 520 -35.22 -29.63 -22.28
CA GLU A 520 -34.50 -30.85 -22.65
C GLU A 520 -35.12 -31.60 -23.83
N ASN A 521 -34.42 -32.63 -24.33
CA ASN A 521 -34.92 -33.53 -25.37
C ASN A 521 -36.20 -34.25 -24.93
N GLY A 522 -37.23 -34.21 -25.79
CA GLY A 522 -38.52 -34.85 -25.53
C GLY A 522 -39.52 -33.98 -24.76
N ASP A 523 -39.12 -32.79 -24.31
CA ASP A 523 -40.03 -31.81 -23.73
C ASP A 523 -41.09 -31.34 -24.74
N CYS A 524 -42.24 -30.92 -24.22
CA CYS A 524 -43.37 -30.51 -25.01
C CYS A 524 -43.53 -29.00 -24.99
N LEU A 525 -43.25 -28.35 -26.12
CA LEU A 525 -43.52 -26.93 -26.31
C LEU A 525 -45.01 -26.72 -26.60
N LEU A 526 -45.67 -25.91 -25.78
CA LEU A 526 -47.06 -25.53 -25.93
C LEU A 526 -47.12 -24.13 -26.56
N VAL A 527 -47.85 -24.03 -27.67
CA VAL A 527 -47.95 -22.81 -28.46
C VAL A 527 -49.39 -22.36 -28.48
N ARG A 528 -49.65 -21.15 -28.00
CA ARG A 528 -50.96 -20.49 -27.99
C ARG A 528 -50.86 -19.19 -28.79
N TRP A 529 -51.93 -18.87 -29.52
CA TRP A 529 -52.10 -17.61 -30.23
C TRP A 529 -53.58 -17.30 -30.40
#